data_AF-A0A843HDQ0-F1
#
_entry.id   AF-A0A843HDQ0-F1
#
_cell.length_a   1.000
_cell.length_b   1.000
_cell.length_c   1.000
_cell.angle_alpha   90.00
_cell.angle_beta   90.00
_cell.angle_gamma   90.00
#
_symmetry.space_group_name_H-M   'P 1'
#
loop_
_entity.id
_entity.type
_entity.pdbx_description
1 polymer ?
#
loop_
_entity_poly.entity_id
_entity_poly.type
_entity_poly.pdbx_seq_one_letter_code
_entity_poly.pdbx_strand_id
1 'polypeptide(L)'
;MICDNCGHINPNINKRCDKCGKELEPAPRYPTERNKSTNRSYEKNEGLFDDIKNLSTEKKIIGVCCFILLLIFAVSSVLPYNN
;
A
#
# COMPACT_ATOMS: atom_id res chain seq x y z
N MET A 1 16.73 -21.48 9.50
CA MET A 1 17.07 -22.84 9.02
C MET A 1 17.34 -23.73 10.24
N ILE A 2 16.78 -24.94 10.30
CA ILE A 2 16.99 -25.85 11.44
C ILE A 2 18.26 -26.67 11.17
N CYS A 3 19.14 -26.80 12.16
CA CYS A 3 20.37 -27.59 12.04
C CYS A 3 20.10 -29.07 12.32
N ASP A 4 20.34 -29.94 11.34
CA ASP A 4 20.08 -31.39 11.47
C ASP A 4 20.98 -32.11 12.49
N ASN A 5 22.07 -31.47 12.94
CA ASN A 5 22.99 -32.08 13.90
C ASN A 5 22.64 -31.76 15.36
N CYS A 6 22.01 -30.61 15.63
CA CYS A 6 21.76 -30.18 17.02
C CYS A 6 20.37 -29.61 17.26
N GLY A 7 19.50 -29.57 16.25
CA GLY A 7 18.14 -29.07 16.32
C GLY A 7 18.02 -27.56 16.51
N HIS A 8 19.13 -26.81 16.53
CA HIS A 8 19.11 -25.38 16.72
C HIS A 8 18.53 -24.65 15.49
N ILE A 9 17.68 -23.66 15.73
CA ILE A 9 17.11 -22.81 14.69
C ILE A 9 18.07 -21.64 14.44
N ASN A 10 18.82 -21.72 13.35
CA ASN A 10 19.69 -20.65 12.90
C ASN A 10 18.84 -19.52 12.27
N PRO A 11 18.87 -18.29 12.82
CA PRO A 11 18.06 -17.18 12.32
C PRO A 11 18.57 -16.63 10.98
N ASN A 12 19.86 -16.79 10.70
CA ASN A 12 20.48 -16.34 9.46
C ASN A 12 20.77 -17.51 8.52
N ILE A 13 20.84 -17.23 7.22
CA ILE A 13 21.24 -18.17 6.15
C ILE A 13 22.78 -18.35 6.15
N ASN A 14 23.38 -18.36 7.34
CA ASN A 14 24.80 -18.55 7.52
C ASN A 14 25.17 -19.95 7.02
N LYS A 15 26.34 -20.07 6.40
CA LYS A 15 26.89 -21.36 5.96
C LYS A 15 27.17 -22.32 7.13
N ARG A 16 27.12 -21.87 8.38
CA ARG A 16 27.42 -22.69 9.57
C ARG A 16 26.39 -22.45 10.66
N CYS A 17 26.13 -23.49 11.46
CA CYS A 17 25.27 -23.42 12.62
C CYS A 17 25.94 -22.63 13.74
N ASP A 18 25.22 -21.68 14.33
CA ASP A 18 25.77 -20.75 15.32
C ASP A 18 26.02 -21.44 16.67
N LYS A 19 25.41 -22.62 16.88
CA LYS A 19 25.51 -23.39 18.12
C LYS A 19 26.56 -24.49 18.08
N CYS A 20 26.62 -25.28 16.99
CA CYS A 20 27.50 -26.46 16.91
C CYS A 20 28.59 -26.34 15.84
N GLY A 21 28.63 -25.25 15.06
CA GLY A 21 29.65 -25.02 14.05
C GLY A 21 29.56 -25.91 12.80
N LYS A 22 28.57 -26.81 12.72
CA LYS A 22 28.34 -27.66 11.54
C LYS A 22 28.03 -26.78 10.33
N GLU A 23 28.58 -27.13 9.18
CA GLU A 23 28.22 -26.50 7.91
C GLU A 23 26.77 -26.82 7.54
N LEU A 24 25.99 -25.77 7.29
CA LEU A 24 24.61 -25.85 6.83
C LEU A 24 24.63 -25.71 5.32
N GLU A 25 23.96 -26.62 4.61
CA GLU A 25 23.81 -26.45 3.17
C GLU A 25 23.18 -25.09 2.90
N PRO A 26 23.73 -24.28 1.99
CA PRO A 26 23.12 -23.01 1.66
C PRO A 26 21.71 -23.31 1.16
N ALA A 27 20.71 -22.70 1.81
CA ALA A 27 19.34 -22.78 1.33
C ALA A 27 19.34 -22.50 -0.17
N PRO A 28 18.61 -23.30 -0.99
CA PRO A 28 18.60 -23.11 -2.43
C PRO A 28 18.34 -21.64 -2.68
N ARG A 29 19.25 -21.00 -3.43
CA ARG A 29 19.05 -19.63 -3.87
C ARG A 29 17.84 -19.65 -4.77
N TYR A 30 16.66 -19.41 -4.20
CA TYR A 30 15.55 -18.91 -4.98
C TYR A 30 16.10 -17.71 -5.73
N PRO A 31 15.96 -17.65 -7.06
CA PRO A 31 16.37 -16.48 -7.80
C PRO A 31 15.60 -15.30 -7.21
N THR A 32 16.28 -14.54 -6.36
CA THR A 32 15.89 -13.18 -6.07
C THR A 32 16.07 -12.50 -7.40
N GLU A 33 14.97 -12.04 -7.99
CA GLU A 33 15.01 -11.18 -9.16
C GLU A 33 15.84 -9.94 -8.80
N ARG A 34 17.14 -10.06 -8.99
CA ARG A 34 18.10 -8.98 -8.97
C ARG A 34 17.71 -8.14 -10.17
N ASN A 35 16.93 -7.08 -9.92
CA ASN A 35 16.56 -6.00 -10.83
C ASN A 35 17.39 -6.02 -12.13
N LYS A 36 16.96 -6.85 -13.08
CA LYS A 36 17.34 -6.74 -14.47
C LYS A 36 16.35 -5.74 -14.98
N SER A 37 16.84 -4.55 -15.36
CA SER A 37 16.08 -3.49 -16.03
C SER A 37 14.88 -4.09 -16.75
N THR A 38 13.70 -4.01 -16.12
CA THR A 38 12.50 -4.50 -16.75
C THR A 38 12.27 -3.55 -17.90
N ASN A 39 12.59 -3.98 -19.13
CA ASN A 39 11.74 -3.66 -20.27
C ASN A 39 10.39 -4.35 -19.99
N ARG A 40 9.70 -3.85 -18.97
CA ARG A 40 8.29 -4.10 -18.76
C ARG A 40 7.65 -3.29 -19.86
N SER A 41 7.18 -3.98 -20.89
CA SER A 41 5.98 -3.50 -21.55
C SER A 41 4.94 -3.38 -20.43
N TYR A 42 4.78 -2.16 -19.90
CA TYR A 42 3.70 -1.83 -19.00
C TYR A 42 2.45 -1.88 -19.85
N GLU A 43 1.75 -3.01 -19.84
CA GLU A 43 0.34 -3.01 -20.15
C GLU A 43 -0.32 -2.17 -19.05
N LYS A 44 -0.55 -0.92 -19.43
CA LYS A 44 -1.19 0.12 -18.64
C LYS A 44 -2.59 -0.39 -18.32
N ASN A 45 -2.79 -0.93 -17.12
CA ASN A 45 -4.14 -1.21 -16.61
C ASN A 45 -4.78 0.15 -16.26
N GLU A 46 -5.27 0.85 -17.28
CA GLU A 46 -6.00 2.13 -17.26
C GLU A 46 -7.40 1.95 -16.66
N GLY A 47 -7.52 1.48 -15.42
CA GLY A 47 -8.85 1.31 -14.80
C GLY A 47 -8.90 1.65 -13.31
N LEU A 48 -7.93 1.16 -12.51
CA LEU A 48 -8.07 1.22 -11.05
C LEU A 48 -7.73 2.59 -10.44
N PHE A 49 -6.88 3.37 -11.10
CA PHE A 49 -6.48 4.69 -10.60
C PHE A 49 -7.48 5.82 -10.92
N ASP A 50 -8.32 5.64 -11.94
CA ASP A 50 -9.31 6.64 -12.32
C ASP A 50 -10.51 6.62 -11.36
N ASP A 51 -10.92 5.44 -10.88
CA ASP A 51 -11.98 5.29 -9.87
C ASP A 51 -11.64 5.97 -8.54
N ILE A 52 -10.38 5.91 -8.09
CA ILE A 52 -9.93 6.54 -6.84
C ILE A 52 -9.93 8.07 -6.97
N LYS A 53 -9.54 8.61 -8.13
CA LYS A 53 -9.59 10.05 -8.40
C LYS A 53 -11.04 10.54 -8.51
N ASN A 54 -11.91 9.76 -9.15
CA ASN A 54 -13.32 10.12 -9.29
C ASN A 54 -14.03 10.11 -7.93
N LEU A 55 -13.80 9.08 -7.10
CA LEU A 55 -14.34 9.01 -5.73
C LEU A 55 -13.84 10.14 -4.82
N SER A 56 -12.59 10.59 -5.00
CA SER A 56 -12.02 11.74 -4.28
C SER A 56 -12.62 13.08 -4.75
N THR A 57 -12.99 13.17 -6.03
CA THR A 57 -13.56 14.39 -6.62
C THR A 57 -15.04 14.53 -6.30
N GLU A 58 -15.82 13.45 -6.37
CA GLU A 58 -17.24 13.42 -5.99
C GLU A 58 -17.46 13.83 -4.52
N LYS A 59 -16.63 13.30 -3.61
CA LYS A 59 -16.72 13.66 -2.18
C LYS A 59 -16.39 15.14 -1.92
N LYS A 60 -15.48 15.74 -2.69
CA LYS A 60 -15.18 17.19 -2.60
C LYS A 60 -16.35 18.04 -3.11
N ILE A 61 -16.96 17.66 -4.23
CA ILE A 61 -18.10 18.39 -4.81
C ILE A 61 -19.29 18.35 -3.86
N ILE A 62 -19.63 17.19 -3.31
CA ILE A 62 -20.72 17.04 -2.33
C ILE A 62 -20.47 17.93 -1.10
N GLY A 63 -19.25 17.94 -0.57
CA GLY A 63 -18.88 18.79 0.56
C GLY A 63 -19.07 20.29 0.28
N VAL A 64 -18.64 20.76 -0.89
CA VAL A 64 -18.79 22.17 -1.30
C VAL A 64 -20.28 22.52 -1.50
N CYS A 65 -21.07 21.67 -2.15
CA CYS A 65 -22.50 21.90 -2.34
C CYS A 65 -23.25 21.96 -1.01
N CYS A 66 -22.98 21.05 -0.07
CA CYS A 66 -23.59 21.07 1.25
C CYS A 66 -23.25 22.36 2.02
N PHE A 67 -22.00 22.81 1.94
CA PHE A 67 -21.57 24.06 2.59
C PHE A 67 -22.28 25.28 2.00
N ILE A 68 -22.41 25.36 0.67
CA ILE A 68 -23.14 26.45 0.00
C ILE A 68 -24.61 26.46 0.39
N LEU A 69 -25.27 25.29 0.46
CA LEU A 69 -26.67 25.21 0.89
C LEU A 69 -26.85 25.69 2.33
N LEU A 70 -25.95 25.32 3.24
CA LEU A 70 -25.99 25.80 4.62
C LEU A 70 -25.84 27.32 4.70
N LEU A 71 -24.95 27.91 3.90
CA LEU A 71 -24.81 29.37 3.83
C LEU A 71 -26.09 30.04 3.32
N ILE A 72 -26.73 29.50 2.29
CA ILE A 72 -28.00 30.02 1.76
C ILE A 72 -29.10 29.95 2.84
N PHE A 73 -29.23 28.82 3.52
CA PHE A 73 -30.19 28.67 4.63
C PHE A 73 -29.91 29.66 5.77
N ALA A 74 -28.65 29.84 6.14
CA ALA A 74 -28.25 30.78 7.19
C ALA A 74 -28.60 32.23 6.80
N VAL A 75 -28.33 32.65 5.56
CA VAL A 75 -28.66 33.99 5.07
C VAL A 75 -30.18 34.22 5.04
N SER A 76 -30.96 33.25 4.56
CA SER A 76 -32.43 33.33 4.55
C SER A 76 -33.05 33.34 5.94
N SER A 77 -32.36 32.78 6.94
CA SER A 77 -32.79 32.83 8.35
C SER A 77 -32.50 34.16 9.02
N VAL A 78 -31.55 34.94 8.48
CA VAL A 78 -31.06 36.20 9.05
C VAL A 78 -31.68 37.42 8.36
N LEU A 79 -32.10 37.32 7.10
CA LEU A 79 -32.91 38.36 6.48
C LEU A 79 -34.39 38.20 6.87
N PRO A 80 -35.02 39.17 7.58
CA PRO A 80 -36.46 39.19 7.65
C PRO A 80 -36.98 39.34 6.21
N TYR A 81 -37.76 38.35 5.77
CA TYR A 81 -38.45 38.36 4.49
C TYR A 81 -39.38 39.59 4.46
N ASN A 82 -38.86 40.70 3.93
CA ASN A 82 -39.59 41.97 3.86
C ASN A 82 -40.58 41.84 2.71
N ASN A 83 -41.82 41.49 3.05
CA ASN A 83 -42.97 41.46 2.16
C ASN A 83 -43.40 42.88 1.75
#